data_AF-A0A7C5NKY2-F1
#
_entry.id   AF-A0A7C5NKY2-F1
#
_cell.length_a   1.000
_cell.length_b   1.000
_cell.length_c   1.000
_cell.angle_alpha   90.00
_cell.angle_beta   90.00
_cell.angle_gamma   90.00
#
_symmetry.space_group_name_H-M   'P 1'
#
loop_
_entity.id
_entity.type
_entity.pdbx_description
1 polymer ?
#
loop_
_entity_poly.entity_id
_entity_poly.type
_entity_poly.pdbx_seq_one_letter_code
_entity_poly.pdbx_strand_id
1 'polypeptide(L)' 'YLGEIAYYTKNYPQAIRYYKKSASLYNSASYMPILYLHTAIALARDGQKEQARNFFQFVVDSYPNTKAANIAKKNL' A
#
# COMPACT_ATOMS: atom_id res chain seq x y z
N TYR A 1 2.70 3.74 -11.90
CA TYR A 1 1.52 3.90 -12.77
C TYR A 1 0.70 2.61 -12.92
N LEU A 2 1.26 1.49 -13.38
CA LEU A 2 0.47 0.25 -13.57
C LEU A 2 -0.24 -0.27 -12.31
N GLY A 3 0.38 -0.13 -11.13
CA GLY A 3 -0.26 -0.51 -9.86
C GLY A 3 -1.49 0.32 -9.52
N GLU A 4 -1.43 1.64 -9.73
CA GLU A 4 -2.57 2.55 -9.54
C GLU A 4 -3.72 2.20 -10.49
N ILE A 5 -3.42 1.95 -11.77
CA ILE A 5 -4.44 1.57 -12.77
C ILE A 5 -5.15 0.27 -12.35
N ALA A 6 -4.38 -0.73 -11.92
CA ALA A 6 -4.94 -2.00 -11.44
C ALA A 6 -5.77 -1.80 -10.15
N TYR A 7 -5.33 -0.93 -9.25
CA TYR A 7 -6.05 -0.59 -8.03
C TYR A 7 -7.40 0.08 -8.32
N TYR A 8 -7.42 1.08 -9.21
CA TYR A 8 -8.66 1.78 -9.59
C TYR A 8 -9.62 0.90 -10.40
N THR A 9 -9.10 -0.09 -11.15
CA THR A 9 -9.92 -1.11 -11.82
C THR A 9 -10.32 -2.28 -10.92
N LYS A 10 -10.02 -2.20 -9.60
CA LYS A 10 -10.30 -3.22 -8.58
C LYS A 10 -9.62 -4.57 -8.82
N ASN A 11 -8.63 -4.63 -9.70
CA ASN A 11 -7.79 -5.80 -9.90
C ASN A 11 -6.66 -5.81 -8.85
N TYR A 12 -7.04 -6.05 -7.60
CA TYR A 12 -6.13 -6.01 -6.45
C TYR A 12 -4.95 -6.99 -6.57
N PRO A 13 -5.11 -8.23 -7.08
CA PRO A 13 -3.98 -9.14 -7.28
C PRO A 13 -2.89 -8.57 -8.21
N GLN A 14 -3.29 -7.94 -9.32
CA GLN A 14 -2.33 -7.28 -10.22
C GLN A 14 -1.74 -6.01 -9.59
N ALA A 15 -2.55 -5.22 -8.88
CA ALA A 15 -2.08 -4.03 -8.18
C ALA A 15 -0.94 -4.38 -7.21
N ILE A 16 -1.12 -5.42 -6.39
CA ILE A 16 -0.11 -5.91 -5.45
C ILE A 16 1.19 -6.29 -6.17
N ARG A 17 1.12 -7.00 -7.31
CA ARG A 17 2.31 -7.37 -8.10
C ARG A 17 3.06 -6.13 -8.60
N TYR A 18 2.34 -5.15 -9.14
CA TYR A 18 2.95 -3.92 -9.63
C TYR A 18 3.53 -3.06 -8.51
N TYR A 19 2.87 -3.00 -7.35
CA TYR A 19 3.38 -2.29 -6.19
C TYR A 19 4.66 -2.94 -5.64
N LYS A 20 4.71 -4.28 -5.54
CA LYS A 20 5.95 -5.00 -5.18
C LYS A 20 7.10 -4.66 -6.11
N LYS A 21 6.87 -4.69 -7.43
CA LYS A 21 7.90 -4.33 -8.43
C LYS A 21 8.36 -2.87 -8.27
N SER A 22 7.45 -1.96 -7.96
CA SER A 22 7.77 -0.54 -7.78
C SER A 22 8.59 -0.29 -6.52
N ALA A 23 8.24 -0.95 -5.41
CA ALA A 23 8.98 -0.87 -4.16
C ALA A 23 10.41 -1.41 -4.27
N SER A 24 10.63 -2.48 -5.05
CA SER A 24 11.98 -3.01 -5.30
C SER A 24 12.88 -2.09 -6.12
N LEU A 25 12.31 -1.16 -6.89
CA LEU A 25 13.07 -0.26 -7.77
C LEU A 25 13.34 1.10 -7.13
N TYR A 26 12.48 1.57 -6.21
CA TYR A 26 12.53 2.94 -5.70
C TYR A 26 12.21 3.03 -4.20
N ASN A 27 13.16 2.59 -3.36
CA ASN A 27 13.07 2.63 -1.89
C ASN A 27 12.92 4.06 -1.31
N SER A 28 13.55 5.08 -1.91
CA SER A 28 13.63 6.43 -1.32
C SER A 28 12.70 7.47 -1.95
N ALA A 29 11.72 7.05 -2.76
CA ALA A 29 10.86 7.99 -3.44
C ALA A 29 9.76 8.55 -2.52
N SER A 30 9.45 9.84 -2.65
CA SER A 30 8.46 10.53 -1.81
C SER A 30 7.03 9.96 -1.92
N TYR A 31 6.74 9.18 -2.97
CA TYR A 31 5.45 8.52 -3.17
C TYR A 31 5.35 7.13 -2.50
N MET A 32 6.43 6.62 -1.88
CA MET A 32 6.44 5.33 -1.19
C MET A 32 5.34 5.17 -0.11
N PRO A 33 5.09 6.15 0.78
CA PRO A 33 4.05 5.99 1.80
C PRO A 33 2.66 5.73 1.20
N ILE A 34 2.36 6.39 0.07
CA ILE A 34 1.08 6.24 -0.64
C ILE A 34 1.01 4.89 -1.33
N LEU A 35 2.12 4.46 -1.96
CA LEU A 35 2.22 3.15 -2.61
C LEU A 35 1.94 2.02 -1.61
N TYR A 36 2.58 2.06 -0.45
CA TYR A 36 2.40 1.06 0.60
C TYR A 36 0.98 1.11 1.18
N LEU A 37 0.40 2.30 1.37
CA LEU A 37 -0.99 2.45 1.79
C LEU A 37 -1.95 1.80 0.79
N HIS A 38 -1.82 2.09 -0.51
CA HIS A 38 -2.69 1.50 -1.53
C HIS A 38 -2.52 -0.01 -1.62
N THR A 39 -1.30 -0.51 -1.40
CA THR A 39 -1.03 -1.95 -1.28
C THR A 39 -1.80 -2.56 -0.11
N ALA A 40 -1.75 -1.93 1.07
CA ALA A 40 -2.47 -2.37 2.26
C ALA A 40 -3.99 -2.41 2.02
N ILE A 41 -4.55 -1.36 1.39
CA ILE A 41 -5.97 -1.29 1.06
C ILE A 41 -6.35 -2.37 0.03
N ALA A 42 -5.52 -2.59 -0.99
CA ALA A 42 -5.73 -3.64 -1.99
C ALA A 42 -5.79 -5.02 -1.32
N LEU A 43 -4.83 -5.32 -0.43
CA LEU A 43 -4.80 -6.57 0.34
C LEU A 43 -6.06 -6.73 1.22
N ALA A 44 -6.50 -5.66 1.88
CA ALA A 44 -7.70 -5.70 2.71
C ALA A 44 -8.95 -6.03 1.88
N ARG A 45 -9.07 -5.42 0.70
CA ARG A 45 -10.21 -5.64 -0.22
C ARG A 45 -10.16 -6.99 -0.92
N ASP A 46 -8.98 -7.58 -1.07
CA ASP A 46 -8.76 -8.94 -1.56
C ASP A 46 -8.95 -10.01 -0.46
N GLY A 47 -9.37 -9.61 0.74
CA GLY A 47 -9.62 -10.52 1.87
C GLY A 47 -8.36 -10.96 2.63
N GLN A 48 -7.17 -10.49 2.23
CA GLN A 48 -5.88 -10.78 2.86
C GLN A 48 -5.65 -9.90 4.10
N LYS A 49 -6.56 -10.00 5.08
CA LYS A 49 -6.65 -9.08 6.24
C LYS A 49 -5.38 -9.00 7.09
N GLU A 50 -4.72 -10.13 7.37
CA GLU A 50 -3.48 -10.12 8.16
C GLU A 50 -2.34 -9.42 7.43
N GLN A 51 -2.16 -9.70 6.13
CA GLN A 51 -1.15 -9.02 5.33
C GLN A 51 -1.45 -7.52 5.20
N ALA A 52 -2.72 -7.15 5.04
CA ALA A 52 -3.14 -5.75 5.03
C ALA A 52 -2.78 -5.05 6.33
N ARG A 53 -3.07 -5.68 7.48
CA ARG A 53 -2.73 -5.15 8.81
C ARG A 53 -1.24 -4.92 8.97
N ASN A 54 -0.41 -5.87 8.56
CA ASN A 54 1.05 -5.75 8.59
C ASN A 54 1.54 -4.57 7.73
N PHE A 55 0.97 -4.39 6.54
CA PHE A 55 1.32 -3.25 5.69
C PHE A 55 0.83 -1.91 6.25
N PHE A 56 -0.38 -1.84 6.84
CA PHE A 56 -0.84 -0.63 7.50
C PHE A 56 0.07 -0.24 8.66
N GLN A 57 0.44 -1.22 9.50
CA GLN A 57 1.37 -1.01 10.60
C GLN A 57 2.74 -0.55 10.09
N PHE A 58 3.28 -1.19 9.05
CA PHE A 58 4.53 -0.77 8.41
C PHE A 58 4.48 0.68 7.91
N VAL A 59 3.36 1.12 7.32
CA VAL A 59 3.19 2.52 6.87
C VAL A 59 3.18 3.48 8.06
N VAL A 60 2.52 3.11 9.16
CA VAL A 60 2.49 3.92 10.39
C VAL A 60 3.89 4.04 11.00
N ASP A 61 4.63 2.93 11.09
CA ASP A 61 5.93 2.91 11.75
C ASP A 61 7.04 3.54 10.89
N SER A 62 7.02 3.29 9.58
CA SER A 62 8.05 3.79 8.66
C SER A 62 7.79 5.22 8.17
N TYR A 63 6.53 5.66 8.18
CA TYR A 63 6.13 6.98 7.67
C TYR A 63 5.18 7.78 8.60
N PRO A 64 5.48 7.90 9.91
CA PRO A 64 4.54 8.34 10.95
C PRO A 64 3.95 9.75 10.76
N ASN A 65 4.63 10.64 10.02
CA ASN A 65 4.21 12.03 9.81
C ASN A 65 3.54 12.27 8.46
N THR A 66 3.08 11.22 7.78
CA THR A 66 2.47 11.33 6.46
C THR A 66 0.95 11.21 6.52
N LYS A 67 0.27 11.81 5.54
CA LYS A 67 -1.18 11.57 5.34
C LYS A 67 -1.47 10.07 5.19
N ALA A 68 -0.53 9.31 4.60
CA ALA A 68 -0.67 7.88 4.43
C ALA A 68 -0.69 7.12 5.77
N ALA A 69 0.20 7.45 6.71
CA ALA A 69 0.17 6.88 8.06
C ALA A 69 -1.12 7.21 8.82
N ASN A 70 -1.63 8.44 8.69
CA ASN A 70 -2.91 8.81 9.31
C ASN A 70 -4.09 7.99 8.75
N ILE A 71 -4.10 7.70 7.44
CA ILE A 71 -5.12 6.84 6.84
C ILE A 71 -4.91 5.39 7.28
N ALA A 72 -3.67 4.89 7.25
CA ALA A 72 -3.32 3.53 7.66
C ALA A 72 -3.74 3.25 9.11
N LYS A 73 -3.48 4.18 10.03
CA LYS A 73 -3.88 4.09 11.44
C LYS A 73 -5.39 4.01 11.64
N LYS A 74 -6.19 4.61 10.73
CA LYS A 74 -7.66 4.52 10.76
C LYS A 74 -8.21 3.20 10.20
N ASN A 75 -7.41 2.47 9.43
CA ASN A 75 -7.79 1.20 8.79
C ASN A 75 -7.19 -0.04 9.48
N LEU A 76 -6.42 0.17 10.57
CA LEU A 76 -5.93 -0.86 11.49
C LEU A 76 -7.05 -1.36 12.41
#